data_AF-A0A0K8J6N2-F1
#
_entry.id   AF-A0A0K8J6N2-F1
#
_cell.length_a   1.000
_cell.length_b   1.000
_cell.length_c   1.000
_cell.angle_alpha   90.00
_cell.angle_beta   90.00
_cell.angle_gamma   90.00
#
_symmetry.space_group_name_H-M   'P 1'
#
loop_
_entity.id
_entity.type
_entity.pdbx_description
1 polymer ?
#
loop_
_entity_poly.entity_id
_entity_poly.type
_entity_poly.pdbx_seq_one_letter_code
_entity_poly.pdbx_strand_id
1 'polypeptide(L)' 'MIDKDFKLEEAFEKLDTIIEELEKPDTSLENSFALYQEGMKLLKACNDSIDKVEKELIILSESGETDEL' A
#
# COMPACT_ATOMS: atom_id res chain seq x y z
N MET A 1 11.04 -14.59 -14.20
CA MET A 1 11.53 -13.39 -13.49
C MET A 1 10.32 -12.89 -12.74
N ILE A 2 10.33 -12.93 -11.40
CA ILE A 2 9.18 -12.45 -10.62
C ILE A 2 9.12 -10.95 -10.85
N ASP A 3 8.07 -10.52 -11.55
CA ASP A 3 7.76 -9.13 -11.81
C ASP A 3 7.92 -8.31 -10.54
N LYS A 4 8.33 -7.06 -10.73
CA LYS A 4 8.54 -6.07 -9.69
C LYS A 4 7.17 -5.61 -9.17
N ASP A 5 6.36 -6.56 -8.71
CA ASP A 5 5.05 -6.36 -8.13
C ASP A 5 5.21 -5.51 -6.88
N PHE A 6 4.31 -4.54 -6.76
CA PHE A 6 4.23 -3.68 -5.59
C PHE A 6 3.98 -4.57 -4.36
N LYS A 7 4.95 -4.63 -3.45
CA LYS A 7 4.83 -5.40 -2.21
C LYS A 7 4.25 -4.53 -1.12
N LEU A 8 3.18 -5.01 -0.50
CA LEU A 8 2.49 -4.32 0.58
C LEU A 8 3.42 -4.14 1.79
N GLU A 9 4.26 -5.13 2.08
CA GLU A 9 5.23 -5.11 3.17
C GLU A 9 6.25 -3.99 2.99
N GLU A 10 6.84 -3.86 1.79
CA GLU A 10 7.80 -2.78 1.48
C GLU A 10 7.13 -1.41 1.51
N ALA A 11 5.82 -1.33 1.19
CA ALA A 11 5.07 -0.10 1.28
C ALA A 11 4.78 0.30 2.74
N PHE A 12 4.51 -0.67 3.62
CA PHE A 12 4.36 -0.37 5.06
C PHE A 12 5.68 0.06 5.69
N GLU A 13 6.80 -0.59 5.38
CA GLU A 13 8.13 -0.17 5.88
C GLU A 13 8.47 1.28 5.48
N LYS A 14 8.13 1.65 4.23
CA LYS A 14 8.31 3.04 3.76
C LYS A 14 7.35 4.00 4.46
N LEU A 15 6.12 3.59 4.73
CA LEU A 15 5.17 4.43 5.45
C LEU A 15 5.64 4.71 6.89
N ASP A 16 6.17 3.69 7.57
CA ASP A 16 6.76 3.84 8.90
C ASP A 16 7.95 4.80 8.87
N THR A 17 8.83 4.67 7.86
CA THR A 17 9.95 5.61 7.66
C THR A 17 9.45 7.05 7.48
N ILE A 18 8.40 7.25 6.68
CA ILE A 18 7.81 8.59 6.46
C ILE A 18 7.26 9.16 7.77
N ILE A 19 6.62 8.33 8.60
CA ILE A 19 6.10 8.74 9.93
C ILE A 19 7.26 9.13 10.84
N GLU A 20 8.32 8.32 10.90
CA GLU A 20 9.52 8.62 11.69
C GLU A 20 10.16 9.96 11.27
N GLU A 21 10.28 10.24 9.96
CA GLU A 21 10.79 11.52 9.48
C GLU A 21 9.84 12.69 9.82
N LEU A 22 8.53 12.48 9.81
CA LEU A 22 7.54 13.51 10.18
C LEU A 22 7.56 13.85 11.68
N GLU A 23 7.92 12.90 12.54
CA GLU A 23 8.01 13.10 14.00
C GLU A 23 9.30 13.80 14.43
N LYS A 24 10.30 13.88 13.55
CA LYS A 24 11.56 14.56 13.87
C LYS A 24 11.36 16.06 14.11
N PRO A 25 11.93 16.62 15.19
CA PRO A 25 11.77 18.03 15.54
C PRO A 25 12.47 18.99 14.55
N ASP A 26 13.44 18.50 13.78
CA ASP A 26 14.18 19.27 12.77
C ASP A 26 13.52 19.23 11.36
N THR A 27 12.38 18.55 11.21
CA THR A 27 11.69 18.48 9.92
C THR A 27 11.04 19.82 9.60
N SER A 28 11.49 20.44 8.52
CA SER A 28 10.92 21.70 8.04
C SER A 28 9.49 21.50 7.54
N LEU A 29 8.68 22.56 7.59
CA LEU A 29 7.30 22.51 7.11
C LEU A 29 7.19 22.05 5.64
N GLU A 30 8.10 22.52 4.78
CA GLU A 30 8.16 22.10 3.37
C GLU A 30 8.46 20.61 3.23
N ASN A 31 9.39 20.08 4.03
CA ASN A 31 9.70 18.65 4.03
C ASN A 31 8.52 17.85 4.60
N SER A 32 7.84 18.32 5.64
CA SER A 32 6.64 17.68 6.17
C SER A 32 5.54 17.58 5.11
N PHE A 33 5.34 18.62 4.30
CA PHE A 33 4.39 18.58 3.19
C PHE A 33 4.78 17.56 2.12
N ALA A 34 6.06 17.48 1.75
CA ALA A 34 6.55 16.50 0.79
C ALA A 34 6.36 15.07 1.29
N LEU A 35 6.78 14.79 2.53
CA LEU A 35 6.63 13.50 3.20
C LEU A 35 5.15 13.09 3.33
N TYR A 36 4.28 14.02 3.71
CA TYR A 36 2.83 13.77 3.78
C TYR A 36 2.24 13.41 2.42
N GLN A 37 2.61 14.13 1.36
CA GLN A 37 2.17 13.81 -0.01
C GLN A 37 2.69 12.45 -0.48
N GLU A 38 3.91 12.09 -0.12
CA GLU A 38 4.48 10.77 -0.41
C GLU A 38 3.71 9.67 0.32
N GLY A 39 3.47 9.84 1.63
CA GLY A 39 2.70 8.90 2.44
C GLY A 39 1.28 8.70 1.92
N MET A 40 0.61 9.78 1.48
CA MET A 40 -0.72 9.69 0.86
C MET A 40 -0.73 8.92 -0.45
N LYS A 41 0.29 9.10 -1.31
CA LYS A 41 0.43 8.34 -2.56
C LYS A 41 0.67 6.85 -2.27
N LEU A 42 1.51 6.56 -1.29
CA LEU A 42 1.82 5.20 -0.87
C LEU A 42 0.59 4.49 -0.31
N LEU A 43 -0.15 5.17 0.56
CA LEU A 43 -1.42 4.67 1.10
C LEU A 43 -2.45 4.39 0.00
N LYS A 44 -2.52 5.26 -1.02
CA LYS A 44 -3.38 5.01 -2.18
C LYS A 44 -2.96 3.75 -2.94
N ALA A 45 -1.67 3.58 -3.20
CA ALA A 45 -1.15 2.38 -3.86
C ALA A 45 -1.43 1.09 -3.06
N CYS A 46 -1.35 1.15 -1.73
CA CYS A 46 -1.74 0.03 -0.87
C CYS A 46 -3.22 -0.34 -1.04
N ASN A 47 -4.12 0.65 -1.01
CA ASN A 47 -5.55 0.42 -1.22
C ASN A 47 -5.83 -0.18 -2.60
N ASP A 48 -5.22 0.36 -3.66
CA ASP A 48 -5.40 -0.13 -5.02
C ASP A 48 -4.90 -1.58 -5.16
N SER A 49 -3.82 -1.95 -4.47
CA SER A 49 -3.30 -3.32 -4.46
C SER A 49 -4.24 -4.29 -3.74
N ILE A 50 -4.83 -3.88 -2.61
CA ILE A 50 -5.79 -4.70 -1.86
C ILE A 50 -7.06 -4.91 -2.69
N ASP A 51 -7.63 -3.83 -3.25
CA ASP A 51 -8.83 -3.88 -4.09
C ASP A 51 -8.63 -4.79 -5.32
N LYS A 52 -7.43 -4.78 -5.92
CA LYS A 52 -7.09 -5.71 -7.00
C LYS A 52 -7.16 -7.17 -6.52
N VAL A 53 -6.56 -7.49 -5.37
CA VAL A 53 -6.59 -8.85 -4.82
C VAL A 53 -8.02 -9.27 -4.47
N GLU A 54 -8.82 -8.39 -3.87
CA GLU A 54 -10.23 -8.66 -3.57
C GLU A 54 -11.04 -8.98 -4.83
N LYS A 55 -10.83 -8.22 -5.92
CA LYS A 55 -11.50 -8.49 -7.21
C LYS A 55 -11.08 -9.81 -7.83
N GLU A 56 -9.79 -10.13 -7.79
CA GLU A 56 -9.29 -11.42 -8.29
C GLU A 56 -9.88 -12.60 -7.49
N LEU A 57 -10.05 -12.45 -6.17
CA LEU A 57 -10.73 -13.45 -5.34
C LEU A 57 -12.21 -13.60 -5.70
N ILE A 58 -12.92 -12.51 -5.97
CA ILE A 58 -14.33 -12.55 -6.41
C ILE A 58 -14.43 -13.28 -7.75
N ILE A 59 -13.60 -12.91 -8.73
CA ILE A 59 -13.61 -13.57 -10.05
C ILE A 59 -13.30 -15.05 -9.89
N LEU A 60 -12.31 -15.43 -9.07
CA LEU A 60 -11.99 -16.83 -8.82
C LEU A 60 -13.18 -17.59 -8.21
N SER A 61 -13.89 -16.97 -7.25
CA SER A 61 -15.10 -17.54 -6.64
C SER A 61 -16.31 -17.64 -7.59
N GLU A 62 -16.41 -16.74 -8.58
CA GLU A 62 -17.46 -16.77 -9.60
C GLU A 62 -17.11 -17.72 -10.76
N SER A 63 -15.83 -18.05 -10.95
CA SER A 63 -15.33 -18.83 -12.09
C SER A 63 -15.28 -20.34 -11.86
N GLY A 64 -15.46 -20.84 -10.64
CA GLY A 64 -15.41 -22.29 -10.39
C GLY A 64 -15.77 -22.72 -8.96
N GLU A 65 -16.83 -23.51 -8.88
CA GLU A 65 -17.26 -24.39 -7.78
C GLU A 65 -17.64 -23.76 -6.43
N THR A 66 -18.94 -23.82 -6.15
CA THR A 66 -19.50 -24.04 -4.81
C THR A 66 -18.57 -24.91 -3.97
N ASP A 67 -17.92 -24.31 -2.98
CA ASP A 67 -17.36 -25.03 -1.84
C ASP A 67 -18.56 -25.52 -1.01
N GLU A 68 -19.11 -26.67 -1.39
CA GLU A 68 -19.84 -27.53 -0.45
C GLU A 68 -18.81 -28.18 0.47
N LEU A 69 -18.56 -27.56 1.64
CA LEU A 69 -18.20 -28.24 2.89
C LEU A 69 -18.80 -27.52 4.10
#